data_AF-A0A920P8I0-F1
#
_entry.id   AF-A0A920P8I0-F1
#
_cell.length_a   1.000
_cell.length_b   1.000
_cell.length_c   1.000
_cell.angle_alpha   90.00
_cell.angle_beta   90.00
_cell.angle_gamma   90.00
#
_symmetry.space_group_name_H-M   'P 1'
#
loop_
_entity.id
_entity.type
_entity.pdbx_description
1 polymer ?
#
loop_
_entity_poly.entity_id
_entity_poly.type
_entity_poly.pdbx_seq_one_letter_code
_entity_poly.pdbx_strand_id
1 'polypeptide(L)'
;MPKFGILSSPSNGGNIRSRYFTPLTCHEAHAVTGKMCISSASLLPGTIASEFVQVDHSGDQTIWIEHPLGKIDCAVEVFSEDGLNNTGIRSCGVYRQHGD
;
A
#
# COMPACT_ATOMS: atom_id res chain seq x y z
N MET A 1 -18.46 -2.06 7.95
CA MET A 1 -17.73 -3.34 8.12
C MET A 1 -16.24 -3.13 7.83
N PRO A 2 -15.33 -3.61 8.70
CA PRO A 2 -13.90 -3.60 8.39
C PRO A 2 -13.60 -4.58 7.24
N LYS A 3 -12.53 -4.30 6.50
CA LYS A 3 -11.95 -5.20 5.51
C LYS A 3 -10.61 -5.64 6.08
N PHE A 4 -10.23 -6.90 5.89
CA PHE A 4 -8.96 -7.41 6.41
C PHE A 4 -8.03 -7.80 5.26
N GLY A 5 -6.73 -7.61 5.51
CA GLY A 5 -5.66 -7.96 4.60
C GLY A 5 -4.67 -8.89 5.29
N ILE A 6 -4.24 -9.94 4.60
CA ILE A 6 -3.09 -10.76 5.01
C ILE A 6 -1.88 -10.23 4.25
N LEU A 7 -0.84 -9.84 4.99
CA LEU A 7 0.38 -9.25 4.45
C LEU A 7 1.55 -10.22 4.54
N SER A 8 2.48 -10.09 3.61
CA SER A 8 3.74 -10.82 3.61
C SER A 8 4.78 -10.08 2.76
N SER A 9 6.04 -10.50 2.87
CA SER A 9 7.09 -10.02 1.98
C SER A 9 6.73 -10.25 0.50
N PRO A 10 7.10 -9.32 -0.41
CA PRO A 10 6.90 -9.51 -1.84
C PRO A 10 7.74 -10.67 -2.37
N SER A 11 7.36 -11.27 -3.50
CA SER A 11 8.24 -12.21 -4.22
C SER A 11 8.34 -12.00 -5.73
N ASN A 12 7.61 -11.03 -6.27
CA ASN A 12 7.47 -10.74 -7.69
C ASN A 12 7.81 -9.26 -7.99
N GLY A 13 8.78 -8.71 -7.24
CA GLY A 13 9.28 -7.35 -7.44
C GLY A 13 8.27 -6.25 -7.15
N GLY A 14 7.29 -6.50 -6.27
CA GLY A 14 6.54 -5.44 -5.59
C GLY A 14 7.24 -5.00 -4.31
N ASN A 15 6.64 -4.06 -3.58
CA ASN A 15 7.09 -3.64 -2.25
C ASN A 15 6.50 -4.54 -1.17
N ILE A 16 5.24 -4.94 -1.32
CA ILE A 16 4.54 -5.77 -0.34
C ILE A 16 3.57 -6.70 -1.05
N ARG A 17 3.31 -7.87 -0.47
CA ARG A 17 2.24 -8.76 -0.92
C ARG A 17 1.04 -8.68 -0.01
N SER A 18 -0.14 -8.67 -0.61
CA SER A 18 -1.41 -8.66 0.11
C SER A 18 -2.43 -9.65 -0.46
N ARG A 19 -3.30 -10.15 0.42
CA ARG A 19 -4.58 -10.79 0.10
C ARG A 19 -5.69 -10.05 0.84
N TYR A 20 -6.60 -9.41 0.10
CA TYR A 20 -7.61 -8.52 0.65
C TYR A 20 -8.99 -9.13 0.60
N PHE A 21 -9.73 -9.05 1.70
CA PHE A 21 -11.00 -9.76 1.85
C PHE A 21 -12.17 -8.80 2.03
N THR A 22 -13.27 -9.08 1.32
CA THR A 22 -14.51 -8.31 1.38
C THR A 22 -15.76 -9.17 1.53
N PRO A 23 -16.19 -9.48 2.75
CA PRO A 23 -15.35 -9.77 3.90
C PRO A 23 -14.95 -11.25 3.97
N LEU A 24 -15.68 -12.15 3.31
CA LEU A 24 -15.40 -13.59 3.38
C LEU A 24 -14.69 -14.10 2.12
N THR A 25 -14.68 -13.32 1.05
CA THR A 25 -14.05 -13.66 -0.22
C THR A 25 -12.78 -12.83 -0.44
N CYS A 26 -11.73 -13.49 -0.92
CA CYS A 26 -10.54 -12.80 -1.36
C CYS A 26 -10.85 -12.06 -2.67
N HIS A 27 -10.56 -10.77 -2.69
CA HIS A 27 -10.63 -9.95 -3.88
C HIS A 27 -9.46 -10.33 -4.81
N GLU A 28 -9.72 -10.45 -6.12
CA GLU A 28 -8.72 -10.93 -7.09
C GLU A 28 -7.57 -9.92 -7.31
N ALA A 29 -7.92 -8.63 -7.24
CA ALA A 29 -6.97 -7.52 -7.20
C ALA A 29 -6.97 -6.81 -5.85
N HIS A 30 -7.58 -5.63 -5.77
CA HIS A 30 -7.85 -4.88 -4.55
C HIS A 30 -8.96 -3.88 -4.86
N ALA A 31 -9.82 -3.59 -3.89
CA ALA A 31 -10.61 -2.35 -3.94
C ALA A 31 -9.66 -1.15 -3.86
N VAL A 32 -9.99 -0.03 -4.53
CA VAL A 32 -9.15 1.18 -4.55
C VAL A 32 -8.80 1.65 -3.14
N THR A 33 -9.80 1.69 -2.25
CA THR A 33 -9.62 2.07 -0.83
C THR A 33 -8.75 1.08 -0.05
N GLY A 34 -8.83 -0.22 -0.37
CA GLY A 34 -7.99 -1.24 0.27
C GLY A 34 -6.51 -1.08 -0.12
N LYS A 35 -6.25 -0.81 -1.40
CA LYS A 35 -4.90 -0.52 -1.89
C LYS A 35 -4.32 0.71 -1.20
N MET A 36 -5.05 1.83 -1.19
CA MET A 36 -4.57 3.08 -0.57
C MET A 36 -4.26 2.89 0.92
N CYS A 37 -5.11 2.15 1.64
CA CYS A 37 -4.88 1.83 3.05
C CYS A 37 -3.55 1.11 3.27
N ILE A 38 -3.29 0.05 2.49
CA ILE A 38 -2.05 -0.73 2.62
C ILE A 38 -0.83 0.09 2.20
N SER A 39 -0.94 0.89 1.13
CA SER A 39 0.14 1.77 0.68
C SER A 39 0.49 2.81 1.75
N SER A 40 -0.50 3.47 2.34
CA SER A 40 -0.30 4.40 3.46
C SER A 40 0.32 3.70 4.67
N ALA A 41 -0.21 2.55 5.08
CA ALA A 41 0.33 1.81 6.23
C ALA A 41 1.80 1.42 5.99
N SER A 42 2.15 1.00 4.77
CA SER A 42 3.53 0.62 4.42
C SER A 42 4.54 1.76 4.65
N LEU A 43 4.12 3.02 4.48
CA LEU A 43 4.99 4.20 4.61
C LEU A 43 4.98 4.82 6.01
N LEU A 44 4.02 4.47 6.85
CA LEU A 44 3.93 4.98 8.22
C LEU A 44 4.71 4.07 9.18
N PRO A 45 5.73 4.58 9.89
CA PRO A 45 6.51 3.80 10.84
C PRO A 45 5.65 3.16 11.93
N GLY A 46 6.00 1.94 12.33
CA GLY A 46 5.35 1.23 13.44
C GLY A 46 4.06 0.50 13.08
N THR A 47 3.65 0.49 11.81
CA THR A 47 2.58 -0.41 11.35
C THR A 47 3.16 -1.77 10.97
N ILE A 48 2.32 -2.81 11.03
CA ILE A 48 2.68 -4.16 10.54
C ILE A 48 3.09 -4.12 9.05
N ALA A 49 2.47 -3.25 8.24
CA ALA A 49 2.82 -3.15 6.82
C ALA A 49 4.22 -2.56 6.59
N SER A 50 4.64 -1.62 7.45
CA SER A 50 5.96 -0.99 7.36
C SER A 50 7.11 -1.98 7.56
N GLU A 51 6.87 -3.10 8.26
CA GLU A 51 7.87 -4.15 8.48
C GLU A 51 8.21 -4.96 7.22
N PHE A 52 7.36 -4.93 6.20
CA PHE A 52 7.54 -5.71 4.97
C PHE A 52 8.17 -4.92 3.82
N VAL A 53 8.30 -3.61 3.95
CA VAL A 53 8.78 -2.73 2.88
C VAL A 53 10.14 -2.11 3.21
N GLN A 54 10.93 -1.85 2.17
CA GLN A 54 12.14 -1.04 2.25
C GLN A 54 11.91 0.18 1.37
N VAL A 55 11.48 1.28 1.98
CA VAL A 55 11.07 2.52 1.30
C VAL A 55 11.49 3.72 2.14
N ASP A 56 11.62 4.88 1.50
CA ASP A 56 11.84 6.12 2.22
C ASP A 56 10.54 6.60 2.87
N HIS A 57 10.63 7.14 4.09
CA HIS A 57 9.50 7.67 4.83
C HIS A 57 9.23 9.16 4.52
N SER A 58 9.69 9.64 3.37
CA SER A 58 9.53 11.04 2.93
C SER A 58 9.47 11.17 1.40
N GLY A 59 8.79 12.22 0.93
CA GLY A 59 8.68 12.56 -0.49
C GLY A 59 7.66 11.73 -1.25
N ASP A 60 7.82 11.72 -2.57
CA ASP A 60 6.95 10.98 -3.49
C ASP A 60 7.37 9.52 -3.58
N GLN A 61 6.47 8.62 -3.20
CA GLN A 61 6.69 7.18 -3.16
C GLN A 61 5.69 6.47 -4.06
N THR A 62 6.13 5.40 -4.71
CA THR A 62 5.24 4.47 -5.42
C THR A 62 5.26 3.12 -4.72
N ILE A 63 4.11 2.72 -4.17
CA ILE A 63 3.98 1.43 -3.48
C ILE A 63 3.28 0.43 -4.38
N TRP A 64 4.04 -0.58 -4.82
CA TRP A 64 3.57 -1.72 -5.58
C TRP A 64 3.11 -2.84 -4.65
N ILE A 65 1.82 -3.16 -4.72
CA ILE A 65 1.18 -4.22 -3.94
C ILE A 65 0.94 -5.43 -4.83
N GLU A 66 1.56 -6.56 -4.51
CA GLU A 66 1.30 -7.84 -5.17
C GLU A 66 -0.03 -8.44 -4.70
N HIS A 67 -0.83 -8.88 -5.65
CA HIS A 67 -2.12 -9.53 -5.45
C HIS A 67 -2.23 -10.78 -6.33
N PRO A 68 -3.27 -11.63 -6.21
CA PRO A 68 -3.37 -12.88 -6.97
C PRO A 68 -3.15 -12.75 -8.48
N LEU A 69 -3.66 -11.69 -9.09
CA LEU A 69 -3.57 -11.43 -10.54
C LEU A 69 -2.33 -10.61 -10.99
N GLY A 70 -1.39 -10.30 -10.11
CA GLY A 70 -0.20 -9.51 -10.47
C GLY A 70 0.18 -8.48 -9.42
N LYS A 71 0.29 -7.21 -9.81
CA LYS A 71 0.59 -6.11 -8.89
C LYS A 71 -0.10 -4.81 -9.31
N ILE A 72 -0.34 -3.94 -8.34
CA ILE A 72 -0.98 -2.64 -8.51
C ILE A 72 -0.26 -1.57 -7.66
N ASP A 73 -0.15 -0.34 -8.16
CA ASP A 73 0.59 0.76 -7.53
C ASP A 73 -0.31 1.82 -6.86
N CYS A 74 0.05 2.40 -5.71
CA CYS A 74 -0.43 3.73 -5.27
C CYS A 74 0.73 4.71 -5.35
N ALA A 75 0.48 5.90 -5.89
CA ALA A 75 1.36 7.04 -5.69
C ALA A 75 1.03 7.66 -4.34
N VAL A 76 2.02 7.87 -3.49
CA VAL A 76 1.85 8.37 -2.13
C VAL A 76 2.85 9.48 -1.88
N GLU A 77 2.37 10.65 -1.47
CA GLU A 77 3.23 11.69 -0.92
C GLU A 77 3.24 11.55 0.60
N VAL A 78 4.41 11.26 1.16
CA VAL A 78 4.64 11.13 2.60
C VAL A 78 5.51 12.30 3.08
N PHE A 79 5.16 12.90 4.19
CA PHE A 79 5.99 13.91 4.85
C PHE A 79 6.62 13.31 6.11
N SER A 80 7.83 13.75 6.42
CA SER A 80 8.53 13.48 7.67
C SER A 80 9.16 14.79 8.11
N GLU A 81 8.62 15.36 9.19
CA GLU A 81 9.19 16.51 9.88
C GLU A 81 9.74 15.97 11.21
N ASP A 82 10.96 16.31 11.61
CA ASP A 82 11.59 15.75 12.82
C ASP A 82 11.75 14.21 12.81
N GLY A 83 12.16 13.66 11.67
CA GLY A 83 12.39 12.23 11.49
C GLY A 83 11.10 11.39 11.57
N LEU A 84 11.19 10.16 12.08
CA LEU A 84 10.06 9.22 12.13
C LEU A 84 8.98 9.60 13.18
N ASN A 85 9.23 10.60 14.02
CA ASN A 85 8.34 11.01 15.11
C ASN A 85 7.13 11.84 14.63
N ASN A 86 7.27 12.53 13.49
CA ASN A 86 6.17 13.24 12.86
C ASN A 86 6.16 12.94 11.35
N THR A 87 5.76 11.70 11.06
CA THR A 87 5.54 11.19 9.70
C THR A 87 4.05 11.06 9.41
N GLY A 88 3.62 11.47 8.22
CA GLY A 88 2.22 11.39 7.80
C GLY A 88 2.04 11.33 6.28
N ILE A 89 0.83 10.98 5.85
CA ILE A 89 0.48 10.92 4.42
C ILE A 89 -0.15 12.26 4.01
N ARG A 90 0.47 12.97 3.06
CA ARG A 90 -0.12 14.18 2.46
C ARG A 90 -1.15 13.82 1.40
N SER A 91 -0.86 12.82 0.55
CA SER A 91 -1.78 12.31 -0.47
C SER A 91 -1.51 10.82 -0.78
N CYS A 92 -2.54 10.03 -1.14
CA CYS A 92 -2.40 8.72 -1.81
C CYS A 92 -3.41 8.69 -2.95
N GLY A 93 -2.91 8.48 -4.16
CA GLY A 93 -3.68 8.53 -5.38
C GLY A 93 -3.40 7.33 -6.27
N VAL A 94 -4.32 7.11 -7.21
CA VAL A 94 -4.19 6.04 -8.20
C VAL A 94 -4.32 6.65 -9.58
N TYR A 95 -3.39 6.32 -10.47
CA TYR A 95 -3.55 6.62 -11.88
C TYR A 95 -4.36 5.48 -12.52
N ARG A 96 -5.42 5.84 -13.22
CA ARG A 96 -6.23 4.92 -14.01
C ARG A 96 -6.37 5.53 -15.40
N GLN A 97 -5.84 4.85 -16.41
CA GLN A 97 -6.19 5.15 -17.79
C GLN A 97 -7.39 4.27 -18.15
N HIS A 98 -8.45 4.88 -18.66
CA HIS A 98 -9.48 4.18 -19.40
C HIS A 98 -8.96 4.07 -20.83
N GLY A 99 -8.79 2.86 -21.36
CA GLY A 99 -8.43 2.70 -22.76
C GLY A 99 -9.62 3.10 -23.63
N ASP A 100 -9.34 3.86 -24.70
CA ASP A 100 -10.28 4.09 -25.79
C ASP A 100 -10.56 2.80 -26.58
#